data_AF-A0A535SPN4-F1
#
_entry.id   AF-A0A535SPN4-F1
#
_cell.length_a   1.000
_cell.length_b   1.000
_cell.length_c   1.000
_cell.angle_alpha   90.00
_cell.angle_beta   90.00
_cell.angle_gamma   90.00
#
_symmetry.space_group_name_H-M   'P 1'
#
loop_
_entity.id
_entity.type
_entity.pdbx_description
1 polymer ?
#
loop_
_entity_poly.entity_id
_entity_poly.type
_entity_poly.pdbx_seq_one_letter_code
_entity_poly.pdbx_strand_id
1 'polypeptide(L)'
;MHYWELVTRSFRIAWDHKYLWLIALFSGEGGGSSFNYNQRTTSTTQTPAEFQQQVSTWISDHIGLIIFLAVVWLVLIVVFFILAAICEGATIRGSAEYDAERPFGLRMAWRTGLQTMWVIVRFRLLLIALYLPLIVLVGAWIVGLLLAIANQNHNATPILLLTGLFLFLLWLVYAVYLFFIDRFGSRAIVLEQLMARAAIVRAHRLLFKRFGRSLLVLLLAIAVAIVLAIALACVSVLVVLPLVAAGAVAAGTGSGAAVALVVVGVIILVPIFLVAAGFLAAQSSTYWTLAFRRLDFDHAPAFAYPGYPPAQPAPPAPPAPAL
;
A
#
# COMPACT_ATOMS: atom_id res chain seq x y z
N MET A 1 12.00 23.60 -4.09
CA MET A 1 11.07 22.56 -4.55
C MET A 1 9.66 23.10 -4.42
N HIS A 2 8.92 23.23 -5.53
CA HIS A 2 7.53 23.70 -5.49
C HIS A 2 6.62 22.55 -5.08
N TYR A 3 6.18 22.53 -3.83
CA TYR A 3 5.37 21.45 -3.25
C TYR A 3 3.98 21.33 -3.89
N TRP A 4 3.38 22.46 -4.28
CA TRP A 4 2.11 22.46 -4.99
C TRP A 4 2.21 21.76 -6.35
N GLU A 5 3.25 22.08 -7.11
CA GLU A 5 3.52 21.46 -8.41
C GLU A 5 3.79 19.96 -8.28
N LEU A 6 4.41 19.51 -7.18
CA LEU A 6 4.59 18.08 -6.90
C LEU A 6 3.23 17.36 -6.83
N VAL A 7 2.30 17.93 -6.06
CA VAL A 7 0.96 17.35 -5.87
C VAL A 7 0.20 17.38 -7.20
N THR A 8 0.03 18.55 -7.82
CA THR A 8 -0.78 18.69 -9.04
C THR A 8 -0.21 17.86 -10.20
N ARG A 9 1.11 17.79 -10.35
CA ARG A 9 1.75 16.95 -11.38
C ARG A 9 1.56 15.47 -11.10
N SER A 10 1.67 15.02 -9.85
CA SER A 10 1.41 13.62 -9.50
C SER A 10 -0.04 13.20 -9.81
N PHE A 11 -1.00 14.08 -9.52
CA PHE A 11 -2.41 13.87 -9.85
C PHE A 11 -2.64 13.80 -11.36
N ARG A 12 -2.07 14.74 -12.11
CA ARG A 12 -2.21 14.79 -13.57
C ARG A 12 -1.65 13.53 -14.22
N ILE A 13 -0.44 13.11 -13.86
CA ILE A 13 0.19 11.89 -14.39
C ILE A 13 -0.68 10.67 -14.08
N ALA A 14 -1.15 10.53 -12.83
CA ALA A 14 -2.00 9.42 -12.43
C ALA A 14 -3.33 9.43 -13.19
N TRP A 15 -3.95 10.60 -13.39
CA TRP A 15 -5.23 10.73 -14.07
C TRP A 15 -5.15 10.48 -15.58
N ASP A 16 -4.14 11.05 -16.25
CA ASP A 16 -3.97 10.97 -17.70
C ASP A 16 -3.62 9.53 -18.15
N HIS A 17 -2.97 8.73 -17.28
CA HIS A 17 -2.47 7.40 -17.61
C HIS A 17 -3.16 6.29 -16.82
N LYS A 18 -4.41 5.99 -17.19
CA LYS A 18 -5.30 5.04 -16.48
C LYS A 18 -4.75 3.62 -16.31
N TYR A 19 -3.85 3.16 -17.18
CA TYR A 19 -3.23 1.84 -17.01
C TYR A 19 -2.34 1.78 -15.76
N LEU A 20 -1.84 2.92 -15.27
CA LEU A 20 -1.14 3.02 -13.99
C LEU A 20 -2.02 2.58 -12.83
N TRP A 21 -3.34 2.75 -12.91
CA TRP A 21 -4.27 2.38 -11.83
C TRP A 21 -4.26 0.87 -11.61
N LEU A 22 -4.27 0.10 -12.70
CA LEU A 22 -4.25 -1.35 -12.65
C LEU A 22 -2.91 -1.85 -12.10
N ILE A 23 -1.79 -1.38 -12.64
CA ILE A 23 -0.49 -1.83 -12.15
C ILE A 23 -0.22 -1.35 -10.71
N ALA A 24 -0.69 -0.16 -10.32
CA ALA A 24 -0.52 0.31 -8.94
C ALA A 24 -1.43 -0.44 -7.96
N LEU A 25 -2.65 -0.81 -8.35
CA LEU A 25 -3.52 -1.65 -7.55
C LEU A 25 -2.83 -2.97 -7.18
N PHE A 26 -2.18 -3.61 -8.16
CA PHE A 26 -1.47 -4.87 -7.94
C PHE A 26 -0.12 -4.71 -7.25
N SER A 27 0.50 -3.52 -7.25
CA SER A 27 1.80 -3.28 -6.58
C SER A 27 1.73 -3.36 -5.04
N GLY A 28 0.51 -3.26 -4.48
CA GLY A 28 0.29 -3.16 -3.04
C GLY A 28 0.66 -1.79 -2.44
N GLU A 29 0.93 -0.76 -3.27
CA GLU A 29 1.27 0.59 -2.79
C GLU A 29 0.04 1.41 -2.35
N GLY A 30 -1.16 1.06 -2.80
CA GLY A 30 -2.41 1.59 -2.27
C GLY A 30 -2.75 0.88 -0.99
N GLY A 31 -2.72 1.61 0.13
CA GLY A 31 -3.01 1.06 1.47
C GLY A 31 -4.19 0.09 1.44
N GLY A 32 -3.94 -1.13 1.89
CA GLY A 32 -4.91 -2.22 1.80
C GLY A 32 -6.22 -1.84 2.47
N SER A 33 -7.29 -1.84 1.68
CA SER A 33 -8.66 -1.74 2.19
C SER A 33 -8.92 -2.90 3.13
N SER A 34 -8.82 -2.63 4.43
CA SER A 34 -9.13 -3.61 5.48
C SER A 34 -10.64 -3.65 5.64
N PHE A 35 -11.29 -4.66 5.04
CA PHE A 35 -12.72 -4.91 5.24
C PHE A 35 -12.93 -5.46 6.65
N ASN A 36 -13.15 -4.57 7.62
CA ASN A 36 -13.59 -4.97 8.96
C ASN A 36 -15.06 -5.39 8.90
N TYR A 37 -15.29 -6.70 8.84
CA TYR A 37 -16.63 -7.26 8.96
C TYR A 37 -16.98 -7.41 10.44
N ASN A 38 -17.77 -6.48 10.95
CA ASN A 38 -18.29 -6.58 12.32
C ASN A 38 -19.60 -7.40 12.27
N GLN A 39 -19.47 -8.71 12.44
CA GLN A 39 -20.61 -9.61 12.49
C GLN A 39 -21.29 -9.44 13.85
N ARG A 40 -22.48 -8.83 13.89
CA ARG A 40 -23.36 -8.96 15.07
C ARG A 40 -23.74 -10.43 15.17
N THR A 41 -23.13 -11.11 16.12
CA THR A 41 -23.48 -12.48 16.47
C THR A 41 -24.88 -12.45 17.07
N THR A 42 -25.88 -12.84 16.28
CA THR A 42 -27.17 -13.23 16.83
C THR A 42 -26.89 -14.43 17.73
N SER A 43 -27.21 -14.31 19.02
CA SER A 43 -26.95 -15.33 20.04
C SER A 43 -27.78 -16.57 19.77
N THR A 44 -27.30 -17.43 18.86
CA THR A 44 -27.66 -18.84 18.86
C THR A 44 -26.87 -19.45 20.02
N THR A 45 -27.58 -19.94 21.01
CA THR A 45 -27.05 -20.53 22.25
C THR A 45 -26.36 -21.87 21.96
N GLN A 46 -25.30 -21.88 21.14
CA GLN A 46 -24.38 -23.00 21.06
C GLN A 46 -23.34 -22.82 22.16
N THR A 47 -23.17 -23.85 22.98
CA THR A 47 -22.12 -23.80 24.01
C THR A 47 -20.75 -23.84 23.33
N PRO A 48 -19.72 -23.15 23.86
CA PRO A 48 -18.37 -23.15 23.28
C PRO A 48 -17.80 -24.55 23.05
N ALA A 49 -18.20 -25.51 23.89
CA ALA A 49 -17.80 -26.91 23.79
C ALA A 49 -18.39 -27.62 22.55
N GLU A 50 -19.66 -27.39 22.24
CA GLU A 50 -20.33 -28.00 21.07
C GLU A 50 -19.76 -27.47 19.75
N PHE A 51 -19.45 -26.17 19.68
CA PHE A 51 -18.80 -25.58 18.52
C PHE A 51 -17.38 -26.14 18.33
N GLN A 52 -16.59 -26.24 19.41
CA GLN A 52 -15.25 -26.80 19.36
C GLN A 52 -15.27 -28.27 18.88
N GLN A 53 -16.27 -29.03 19.33
CA GLN A 53 -16.42 -30.43 18.95
C GLN A 53 -16.89 -30.58 17.50
N GLN A 54 -17.81 -29.73 17.02
CA GLN A 54 -18.21 -29.68 15.59
C GLN A 54 -17.05 -29.30 14.67
N VAL A 55 -16.26 -28.29 15.05
CA VAL A 55 -15.08 -27.87 14.28
C VAL A 55 -14.01 -28.95 14.28
N SER A 56 -13.75 -29.60 15.42
CA SER A 56 -12.78 -30.69 15.52
C SER A 56 -13.16 -31.85 14.60
N THR A 57 -14.42 -32.30 14.65
CA THR A 57 -14.90 -33.41 13.80
C THR A 57 -14.84 -33.03 12.32
N TRP A 58 -15.25 -31.81 11.95
CA TRP A 58 -15.17 -31.33 10.57
C TRP A 58 -13.72 -31.25 10.06
N ILE A 59 -12.79 -30.74 10.87
CA ILE A 59 -11.36 -30.66 10.53
C ILE A 59 -10.78 -32.06 10.34
N SER A 60 -11.11 -33.00 11.23
CA SER A 60 -10.67 -34.39 11.13
C SER A 60 -11.18 -35.05 9.85
N ASP A 61 -12.45 -34.83 9.50
CA ASP A 61 -13.07 -35.38 8.29
C ASP A 61 -12.55 -34.74 6.99
N HIS A 62 -12.13 -33.47 7.04
CA HIS A 62 -11.74 -32.70 5.85
C HIS A 62 -10.26 -32.30 5.83
N ILE A 63 -9.40 -33.00 6.59
CA ILE A 63 -7.98 -32.64 6.72
C ILE A 63 -7.27 -32.56 5.35
N GLY A 64 -7.62 -33.44 4.42
CA GLY A 64 -7.11 -33.43 3.05
C GLY A 64 -7.50 -32.16 2.27
N LEU A 65 -8.76 -31.71 2.41
CA LEU A 65 -9.25 -30.47 1.80
C LEU A 65 -8.57 -29.26 2.42
N ILE A 66 -8.39 -29.24 3.74
CA ILE A 66 -7.71 -28.15 4.46
C ILE A 66 -6.26 -28.03 3.99
N ILE A 67 -5.53 -29.15 3.90
CA ILE A 67 -4.14 -29.15 3.41
C ILE A 67 -4.10 -28.66 1.96
N PHE A 68 -4.98 -29.17 1.10
CA PHE A 68 -5.06 -28.73 -0.30
C PHE A 68 -5.33 -27.22 -0.41
N LEU A 69 -6.32 -26.71 0.32
CA LEU A 69 -6.68 -25.30 0.32
C LEU A 69 -5.56 -24.43 0.90
N ALA A 70 -4.87 -24.89 1.94
CA ALA A 70 -3.71 -24.21 2.51
C ALA A 70 -2.55 -24.11 1.51
N VAL A 71 -2.28 -25.18 0.75
CA VAL A 71 -1.26 -25.17 -0.32
C VAL A 71 -1.65 -24.23 -1.45
N VAL A 72 -2.91 -24.28 -1.93
CA VAL A 72 -3.40 -23.36 -2.96
C VAL A 72 -3.29 -21.90 -2.48
N TRP A 73 -3.67 -21.64 -1.23
CA TRP A 73 -3.56 -20.32 -0.62
C TRP A 73 -2.12 -19.83 -0.53
N LEU A 74 -1.19 -20.70 -0.12
CA LEU A 74 0.25 -20.39 -0.09
C LEU A 74 0.78 -20.04 -1.49
N VAL A 75 0.40 -20.82 -2.51
CA VAL A 75 0.78 -20.55 -3.91
C VAL A 75 0.25 -19.18 -4.35
N LEU A 76 -1.01 -18.86 -4.05
CA LEU A 76 -1.58 -17.55 -4.36
C LEU A 76 -0.81 -16.41 -3.69
N ILE A 77 -0.48 -16.54 -2.40
CA ILE A 77 0.33 -15.55 -1.68
C ILE A 77 1.66 -15.30 -2.40
N VAL A 78 2.37 -16.37 -2.79
CA VAL A 78 3.65 -16.26 -3.49
C VAL A 78 3.47 -15.60 -4.86
N VAL A 79 2.46 -15.99 -5.64
CA VAL A 79 2.17 -15.40 -6.95
C VAL A 79 1.84 -13.91 -6.83
N PHE A 80 0.95 -13.53 -5.92
CA PHE A 80 0.60 -12.13 -5.68
C PHE A 80 1.78 -11.32 -5.13
N PHE A 81 2.64 -11.92 -4.32
CA PHE A 81 3.85 -11.27 -3.83
C PHE A 81 4.84 -10.95 -4.96
N ILE A 82 5.04 -11.88 -5.90
CA ILE A 82 5.89 -11.66 -7.09
C ILE A 82 5.25 -10.62 -8.01
N LEU A 83 3.93 -10.72 -8.25
CA LEU A 83 3.18 -9.76 -9.06
C LEU A 83 3.29 -8.34 -8.48
N ALA A 84 3.19 -8.20 -7.16
CA ALA A 84 3.34 -6.92 -6.49
C ALA A 84 4.73 -6.30 -6.72
N ALA A 85 5.79 -7.11 -6.66
CA ALA A 85 7.15 -6.63 -6.96
C ALA A 85 7.32 -6.16 -8.41
N ILE A 86 6.75 -6.89 -9.38
CA ILE A 86 6.77 -6.50 -10.80
C ILE A 86 6.02 -5.17 -11.00
N CYS A 87 4.83 -5.07 -10.42
CA CYS A 87 3.96 -3.91 -10.52
C CYS A 87 4.54 -2.66 -9.84
N GLU A 88 5.24 -2.82 -8.72
CA GLU A 88 5.98 -1.75 -8.04
C GLU A 88 7.10 -1.19 -8.93
N GLY A 89 7.92 -2.06 -9.52
CA GLY A 89 8.95 -1.63 -10.48
C GLY A 89 8.37 -0.91 -11.69
N ALA A 90 7.26 -1.42 -12.23
CA ALA A 90 6.56 -0.86 -13.38
C ALA A 90 5.96 0.54 -13.09
N THR A 91 5.34 0.73 -11.92
CA THR A 91 4.71 1.99 -11.52
C THR A 91 5.74 3.09 -11.22
N ILE A 92 6.81 2.74 -10.51
CA ILE A 92 7.89 3.67 -10.21
C ILE A 92 8.57 4.15 -11.51
N ARG A 93 8.88 3.24 -12.44
CA ARG A 93 9.47 3.66 -13.72
C ARG A 93 8.48 4.46 -14.56
N GLY A 94 7.24 4.01 -14.67
CA GLY A 94 6.22 4.70 -15.48
C GLY A 94 5.99 6.13 -15.00
N SER A 95 5.88 6.34 -13.69
CA SER A 95 5.76 7.68 -13.12
C SER A 95 6.98 8.58 -13.41
N ALA A 96 8.20 8.04 -13.36
CA ALA A 96 9.42 8.79 -13.67
C ALA A 96 9.55 9.15 -15.17
N GLU A 97 9.15 8.26 -16.07
CA GLU A 97 9.20 8.53 -17.52
C GLU A 97 8.15 9.54 -17.95
N TYR A 98 6.94 9.50 -17.37
CA TYR A 98 5.92 10.54 -17.64
C TYR A 98 6.26 11.89 -17.07
N ASP A 99 6.94 11.92 -15.92
CA ASP A 99 7.50 13.16 -15.41
C ASP A 99 8.58 13.72 -16.33
N ALA A 100 9.28 12.87 -17.09
CA ALA A 100 10.24 13.28 -18.12
C ALA A 100 9.59 13.50 -19.50
N GLU A 101 8.25 13.47 -19.60
CA GLU A 101 7.48 13.63 -20.85
C GLU A 101 7.84 12.60 -21.94
N ARG A 102 8.27 11.40 -21.54
CA ARG A 102 8.65 10.32 -22.46
C ARG A 102 7.51 9.33 -22.69
N PRO A 103 7.39 8.76 -23.91
CA PRO A 103 6.40 7.73 -24.16
C PRO A 103 6.76 6.47 -23.36
N PHE A 104 5.88 6.13 -22.42
CA PHE A 104 5.91 4.88 -21.68
C PHE A 104 4.58 4.17 -21.89
N GLY A 105 4.59 2.85 -21.98
CA GLY A 105 3.37 2.07 -22.23
C GLY A 105 3.37 0.78 -21.43
N LEU A 106 2.22 0.14 -21.33
CA LEU A 106 2.01 -1.05 -20.49
C LEU A 106 3.04 -2.17 -20.75
N ARG A 107 3.37 -2.43 -22.02
CA ARG A 107 4.36 -3.46 -22.40
C ARG A 107 5.76 -3.13 -21.86
N MET A 108 6.17 -1.87 -21.95
CA MET A 108 7.47 -1.41 -21.43
C MET A 108 7.47 -1.41 -19.91
N ALA A 109 6.35 -1.03 -19.29
CA ALA A 109 6.15 -1.09 -17.85
C ALA A 109 6.32 -2.51 -17.32
N TRP A 110 5.66 -3.49 -17.94
CA TRP A 110 5.74 -4.90 -17.56
C TRP A 110 7.16 -5.46 -17.70
N ARG A 111 7.84 -5.19 -18.81
CA ARG A 111 9.23 -5.63 -19.04
C ARG A 111 10.19 -5.03 -17.99
N THR A 112 10.00 -3.77 -17.63
CA THR A 112 10.81 -3.10 -16.61
C THR A 112 10.54 -3.68 -15.22
N GLY A 113 9.27 -3.95 -14.91
CA GLY A 113 8.88 -4.63 -13.67
C GLY A 113 9.55 -6.00 -13.54
N LEU A 114 9.53 -6.81 -14.59
CA LEU A 114 10.21 -8.11 -14.61
C LEU A 114 11.73 -8.01 -14.40
N GLN A 115 12.38 -6.99 -14.97
CA GLN A 115 13.82 -6.79 -14.79
C GLN A 115 14.21 -6.42 -13.35
N THR A 116 13.34 -5.69 -12.65
CA THR A 116 13.59 -5.21 -11.28
C THR A 116 13.01 -6.12 -10.20
N MET A 117 12.13 -7.06 -10.55
CA MET A 117 11.35 -7.88 -9.60
C MET A 117 12.22 -8.58 -8.56
N TRP A 118 13.34 -9.17 -8.97
CA TRP A 118 14.15 -10.00 -8.07
C TRP A 118 14.90 -9.15 -7.03
N VAL A 119 15.29 -7.94 -7.41
CA VAL A 119 15.95 -6.99 -6.51
C VAL A 119 14.93 -6.42 -5.53
N ILE A 120 13.71 -6.10 -5.99
CA ILE A 120 12.60 -5.65 -5.13
C ILE A 120 12.19 -6.74 -4.14
N VAL A 121 12.07 -8.00 -4.57
CA VAL A 121 11.78 -9.15 -3.68
C VAL A 121 12.84 -9.27 -2.59
N ARG A 122 14.13 -9.24 -2.94
CA ARG A 122 15.22 -9.28 -1.97
C ARG A 122 15.18 -8.10 -1.01
N PHE A 123 14.86 -6.91 -1.50
CA PHE A 123 14.70 -5.71 -0.69
C PHE A 123 13.53 -5.83 0.30
N ARG A 124 12.36 -6.28 -0.16
CA ARG A 124 11.19 -6.53 0.70
C ARG A 124 11.49 -7.59 1.77
N LEU A 125 12.20 -8.67 1.43
CA LEU A 125 12.62 -9.68 2.41
C LEU A 125 13.57 -9.10 3.47
N LEU A 126 14.52 -8.25 3.06
CA LEU A 126 15.39 -7.54 4.02
C LEU A 126 14.60 -6.56 4.88
N LEU A 127 13.61 -5.87 4.34
CA LEU A 127 12.72 -5.01 5.11
C LEU A 127 11.88 -5.81 6.11
N ILE A 128 11.30 -6.94 5.71
CA ILE A 128 10.56 -7.83 6.62
C ILE A 128 11.46 -8.29 7.77
N ALA A 129 12.71 -8.68 7.47
CA ALA A 129 13.69 -9.02 8.49
C ALA A 129 13.98 -7.85 9.45
N LEU A 130 13.94 -6.61 8.95
CA LEU A 130 14.13 -5.40 9.74
C LEU A 130 12.89 -5.01 10.58
N TYR A 131 11.69 -5.42 10.17
CA TYR A 131 10.46 -5.34 10.95
C TYR A 131 10.35 -6.44 12.02
N LEU A 132 11.00 -7.59 11.85
CA LEU A 132 10.93 -8.71 12.78
C LEU A 132 11.21 -8.36 14.25
N PRO A 133 12.30 -7.65 14.62
CA PRO A 133 12.55 -7.30 16.03
C PRO A 133 11.43 -6.42 16.61
N LEU A 134 10.82 -5.56 15.79
CA LEU A 134 9.70 -4.72 16.19
C LEU A 134 8.45 -5.55 16.50
N ILE A 135 8.15 -6.52 15.64
CA ILE A 135 7.02 -7.44 15.81
C ILE A 135 7.20 -8.28 17.07
N VAL A 136 8.40 -8.81 17.29
CA VAL A 136 8.71 -9.61 18.49
C VAL A 136 8.59 -8.78 19.76
N LEU A 137 9.12 -7.55 19.76
CA LEU A 137 9.05 -6.65 20.90
C LEU A 137 7.60 -6.30 21.28
N VAL A 138 6.79 -5.92 20.29
CA VAL A 138 5.38 -5.59 20.50
C VAL A 138 4.58 -6.83 20.91
N GLY A 139 4.82 -7.97 20.24
CA GLY A 139 4.16 -9.24 20.57
C GLY A 139 4.44 -9.67 22.01
N ALA A 140 5.70 -9.60 22.45
CA ALA A 140 6.09 -9.91 23.83
C ALA A 140 5.42 -8.98 24.84
N TRP A 141 5.33 -7.67 24.53
CA TRP A 141 4.65 -6.72 25.39
C TRP A 141 3.14 -6.99 25.50
N ILE A 142 2.47 -7.29 24.38
CA ILE A 142 1.04 -7.64 24.37
C ILE A 142 0.78 -8.90 25.21
N VAL A 143 1.61 -9.94 25.04
CA VAL A 143 1.50 -11.17 25.84
C VAL A 143 1.68 -10.87 27.34
N GLY A 144 2.68 -10.07 27.70
CA GLY A 144 2.89 -9.64 29.08
C GLY A 144 1.72 -8.87 29.67
N LEU A 145 1.11 -7.98 28.88
CA LEU A 145 -0.10 -7.23 29.27
C LEU A 145 -1.27 -8.18 29.54
N LEU A 146 -1.53 -9.13 28.65
CA LEU A 146 -2.62 -10.10 28.79
C LEU A 146 -2.45 -10.97 30.04
N LEU A 147 -1.23 -11.42 30.33
CA LEU A 147 -0.91 -12.19 31.54
C LEU A 147 -1.10 -11.38 32.82
N ALA A 148 -0.73 -10.10 32.82
CA ALA A 148 -0.92 -9.24 33.98
C ALA A 148 -2.40 -8.96 34.29
N ILE A 149 -3.22 -8.80 33.25
CA ILE A 149 -4.67 -8.66 33.37
C ILE A 149 -5.28 -9.95 33.91
N ALA A 150 -4.89 -11.11 33.36
CA ALA A 150 -5.39 -12.42 33.79
C ALA A 150 -5.10 -12.72 35.27
N ASN A 151 -3.94 -12.28 35.78
CA ASN A 151 -3.52 -12.50 37.16
C ASN A 151 -4.08 -11.44 38.15
N GLN A 152 -4.94 -10.51 37.73
CA GLN A 152 -5.49 -9.42 38.54
C GLN A 152 -4.42 -8.63 39.34
N ASN A 153 -3.24 -8.46 38.74
CA ASN A 153 -2.14 -7.72 39.34
C ASN A 153 -2.34 -6.20 39.18
N HIS A 154 -3.20 -5.62 40.02
CA HIS A 154 -3.56 -4.19 39.99
C HIS A 154 -2.35 -3.24 40.12
N ASN A 155 -1.26 -3.70 40.75
CA ASN A 155 -0.02 -2.91 40.89
C ASN A 155 0.84 -2.90 39.62
N ALA A 156 0.69 -3.89 38.73
CA ALA A 156 1.46 -4.00 37.49
C ALA A 156 0.85 -3.17 36.35
N THR A 157 -0.45 -2.89 36.41
CA THR A 157 -1.18 -2.14 35.38
C THR A 157 -0.61 -0.75 35.07
N PRO A 158 -0.29 0.13 36.05
CA PRO A 158 0.25 1.46 35.74
C PRO A 158 1.66 1.40 35.12
N ILE A 159 2.50 0.46 35.56
CA ILE A 159 3.85 0.25 35.01
C ILE A 159 3.77 -0.27 33.57
N LEU A 160 2.83 -1.17 33.30
CA LEU A 160 2.58 -1.70 31.94
C LEU A 160 2.04 -0.62 30.99
N LEU A 161 1.18 0.28 31.46
CA LEU A 161 0.72 1.41 30.66
C LEU A 161 1.87 2.36 30.32
N LEU A 162 2.73 2.68 31.28
CA LEU A 162 3.85 3.62 31.08
C LEU A 162 4.94 3.03 30.18
N THR A 163 5.27 1.75 30.35
CA THR A 163 6.16 1.00 29.44
C THR A 163 5.53 0.82 28.06
N GLY A 164 4.22 0.61 27.99
CA GLY A 164 3.47 0.53 26.73
C GLY A 164 3.52 1.83 25.94
N LEU A 165 3.32 2.98 26.59
CA LEU A 165 3.43 4.29 25.95
C LEU A 165 4.85 4.53 25.41
N PHE A 166 5.88 4.20 26.18
CA PHE A 166 7.27 4.32 25.74
C PHE A 166 7.58 3.42 24.54
N LEU A 167 7.16 2.14 24.61
CA LEU A 167 7.32 1.19 23.51
C LEU A 167 6.55 1.62 22.27
N PHE A 168 5.35 2.18 22.43
CA PHE A 168 4.55 2.73 21.34
C PHE A 168 5.26 3.91 20.67
N LEU A 169 5.83 4.84 21.43
CA LEU A 169 6.61 5.96 20.89
C LEU A 169 7.84 5.47 20.12
N LEU A 170 8.59 4.52 20.69
CA LEU A 170 9.74 3.90 20.01
C LEU A 170 9.31 3.17 18.73
N TRP A 171 8.19 2.44 18.80
CA TRP A 171 7.60 1.76 17.66
C TRP A 171 7.22 2.74 16.56
N LEU A 172 6.56 3.85 16.91
CA LEU A 172 6.13 4.87 15.97
C LEU A 172 7.33 5.48 15.25
N VAL A 173 8.38 5.88 15.97
CA VAL A 173 9.60 6.47 15.38
C VAL A 173 10.27 5.48 14.44
N TYR A 174 10.40 4.21 14.84
CA TYR A 174 11.03 3.18 14.04
C TYR A 174 10.18 2.80 12.81
N ALA A 175 8.86 2.70 12.95
CA ALA A 175 7.94 2.44 11.85
C ALA A 175 7.97 3.58 10.80
N VAL A 176 8.01 4.84 11.23
CA VAL A 176 8.19 5.99 10.32
C VAL A 176 9.54 5.92 9.61
N TYR A 177 10.61 5.56 10.32
CA TYR A 177 11.92 5.34 9.69
C TYR A 177 11.85 4.25 8.61
N LEU A 178 11.29 3.08 8.92
CA LEU A 178 11.15 1.97 7.96
C LEU A 178 10.24 2.31 6.79
N PHE A 179 9.19 3.09 7.02
CA PHE A 179 8.33 3.64 5.97
C PHE A 179 9.15 4.45 4.96
N PHE A 180 10.04 5.33 5.42
CA PHE A 180 10.91 6.08 4.50
C PHE A 180 11.95 5.20 3.80
N ILE A 181 12.50 4.19 4.48
CA ILE A 181 13.42 3.24 3.85
C ILE A 181 12.72 2.46 2.74
N ASP A 182 11.49 1.98 2.97
CA ASP A 182 10.66 1.33 1.97
C ASP A 182 10.41 2.24 0.76
N ARG A 183 9.91 3.46 1.00
CA ARG A 183 9.58 4.41 -0.06
C ARG A 183 10.82 4.83 -0.85
N PHE A 184 11.90 5.28 -0.22
CA PHE A 184 13.07 5.74 -0.97
C PHE A 184 13.92 4.58 -1.51
N GLY A 185 13.98 3.44 -0.81
CA GLY A 185 14.76 2.28 -1.22
C GLY A 185 14.21 1.63 -2.49
N SER A 186 12.90 1.43 -2.57
CA SER A 186 12.24 0.93 -3.78
C SER A 186 12.50 1.82 -5.00
N ARG A 187 12.43 3.15 -4.84
CA ARG A 187 12.76 4.10 -5.92
C ARG A 187 14.24 4.07 -6.29
N ALA A 188 15.15 3.96 -5.32
CA ALA A 188 16.58 3.81 -5.60
C ALA A 188 16.88 2.52 -6.37
N ILE A 189 16.19 1.41 -6.08
CA ILE A 189 16.33 0.15 -6.85
C ILE A 189 15.90 0.35 -8.30
N VAL A 190 14.76 0.99 -8.54
CA VAL A 190 14.19 1.05 -9.90
C VAL A 190 14.85 2.15 -10.75
N LEU A 191 15.11 3.31 -10.16
CA LEU A 191 15.61 4.48 -10.87
C LEU A 191 17.14 4.52 -10.95
N GLU A 192 17.82 4.16 -9.86
CA GLU A 192 19.29 4.15 -9.77
C GLU A 192 19.90 2.76 -9.97
N GLN A 193 19.06 1.71 -10.01
CA GLN A 193 19.45 0.34 -10.37
C GLN A 193 20.46 -0.24 -9.38
N LEU A 194 20.24 0.14 -8.12
CA LEU A 194 20.98 -0.34 -6.97
C LEU A 194 20.48 -1.71 -6.50
N MET A 195 21.39 -2.48 -5.92
CA MET A 195 21.06 -3.72 -5.21
C MET A 195 20.40 -3.42 -3.86
N ALA A 196 19.64 -4.38 -3.32
CA ALA A 196 18.81 -4.22 -2.12
C ALA A 196 19.52 -3.57 -0.91
N ARG A 197 20.75 -3.98 -0.57
CA ARG A 197 21.52 -3.37 0.54
C ARG A 197 21.94 -1.93 0.25
N ALA A 198 22.44 -1.69 -0.96
CA ALA A 198 22.84 -0.34 -1.39
C ALA A 198 21.64 0.62 -1.40
N ALA A 199 20.45 0.13 -1.76
CA ALA A 199 19.21 0.88 -1.71
C ALA A 199 18.82 1.32 -0.29
N ILE A 200 18.99 0.45 0.73
CA ILE A 200 18.74 0.82 2.13
C ILE A 200 19.71 1.93 2.57
N VAL A 201 20.99 1.79 2.26
CA VAL A 201 22.01 2.81 2.61
C VAL A 201 21.72 4.13 1.91
N ARG A 202 21.30 4.07 0.63
CA ARG A 202 20.91 5.24 -0.15
C ARG A 202 19.68 5.94 0.44
N ALA A 203 18.64 5.18 0.77
CA ALA A 203 17.42 5.68 1.40
C ALA A 203 17.70 6.33 2.76
N HIS A 204 18.50 5.67 3.60
CA HIS A 204 18.95 6.19 4.88
C HIS A 204 19.70 7.52 4.72
N ARG A 205 20.68 7.57 3.80
CA ARG A 205 21.46 8.78 3.53
C ARG A 205 20.58 9.93 3.04
N LEU A 206 19.64 9.65 2.13
CA LEU A 206 18.72 10.67 1.62
C LEU A 206 17.81 11.20 2.73
N LEU A 207 17.25 10.31 3.57
CA LEU A 207 16.42 10.68 4.70
C LEU A 207 17.15 11.61 5.67
N PHE A 208 18.35 11.25 6.12
CA PHE A 208 19.07 12.07 7.12
C PHE A 208 19.72 13.32 6.52
N LYS A 209 20.21 13.26 5.27
CA LYS A 209 20.76 14.45 4.60
C LYS A 209 19.69 15.52 4.34
N ARG A 210 18.42 15.12 4.18
CA ARG A 210 17.31 16.04 3.88
C ARG A 210 16.10 15.84 4.78
N PHE A 211 16.32 15.54 6.06
CA PHE A 211 15.25 15.14 6.99
C PHE A 211 14.05 16.09 7.00
N GLY A 212 14.30 17.39 7.13
CA GLY A 212 13.22 18.39 7.13
C GLY A 212 12.39 18.39 5.85
N ARG A 213 13.03 18.24 4.68
CA ARG A 213 12.30 18.20 3.40
C ARG A 213 11.55 16.88 3.21
N SER A 214 12.14 15.76 3.61
CA SER A 214 11.49 14.44 3.60
C SER A 214 10.26 14.41 4.51
N LEU A 215 10.34 15.04 5.69
CA LEU A 215 9.22 15.15 6.61
C LEU A 215 8.11 16.06 6.06
N LEU A 216 8.45 17.17 5.40
CA LEU A 216 7.47 18.01 4.71
C LEU A 216 6.75 17.27 3.58
N VAL A 217 7.46 16.44 2.82
CA VAL A 217 6.85 15.55 1.81
C VAL A 217 5.90 14.56 2.47
N LEU A 218 6.28 13.94 3.59
CA LEU A 218 5.38 13.05 4.32
C LEU A 218 4.12 13.77 4.82
N LEU A 219 4.28 14.95 5.43
CA LEU A 219 3.15 15.74 5.95
C LEU A 219 2.19 16.15 4.83
N LEU A 220 2.74 16.51 3.67
CA LEU A 220 1.95 16.82 2.48
C LEU A 220 1.24 15.56 1.92
N ALA A 221 1.90 14.40 1.91
CA ALA A 221 1.29 13.14 1.52
C ALA A 221 0.11 12.79 2.44
N ILE A 222 0.26 12.98 3.76
CA ILE A 222 -0.81 12.79 4.75
C ILE A 222 -1.96 13.75 4.48
N ALA A 223 -1.69 15.04 4.25
CA ALA A 223 -2.73 16.02 3.94
C ALA A 223 -3.52 15.62 2.67
N VAL A 224 -2.83 15.21 1.61
CA VAL A 224 -3.46 14.71 0.37
C VAL A 224 -4.29 13.46 0.66
N ALA A 225 -3.76 12.50 1.42
CA ALA A 225 -4.46 11.28 1.78
C ALA A 225 -5.73 11.55 2.59
N ILE A 226 -5.72 12.49 3.54
CA ILE A 226 -6.90 12.89 4.31
C ILE A 226 -7.97 13.49 3.39
N VAL A 227 -7.59 14.41 2.49
CA VAL A 227 -8.54 15.03 1.54
C VAL A 227 -9.18 13.97 0.65
N LEU A 228 -8.39 13.04 0.12
CA LEU A 228 -8.89 11.95 -0.71
C LEU A 228 -9.75 10.96 0.07
N ALA A 229 -9.39 10.64 1.31
CA ALA A 229 -10.16 9.76 2.18
C ALA A 229 -11.52 10.37 2.54
N ILE A 230 -11.56 11.67 2.86
CA ILE A 230 -12.82 12.40 3.12
C ILE A 230 -13.70 12.40 1.86
N ALA A 231 -13.13 12.72 0.69
CA ALA A 231 -13.88 12.72 -0.56
C ALA A 231 -14.47 11.33 -0.87
N LEU A 232 -13.66 10.27 -0.71
CA LEU A 232 -14.11 8.89 -0.90
C LEU A 232 -15.17 8.49 0.13
N ALA A 233 -15.01 8.90 1.39
CA ALA A 233 -15.98 8.65 2.46
C ALA A 233 -17.33 9.31 2.13
N CYS A 234 -17.34 10.58 1.72
CA CYS A 234 -18.56 11.27 1.31
C CYS A 234 -19.28 10.56 0.16
N VAL A 235 -18.56 10.19 -0.90
CA VAL A 235 -19.13 9.43 -2.04
C VAL A 235 -19.65 8.07 -1.57
N SER A 236 -18.89 7.37 -0.73
CA SER A 236 -19.31 6.06 -0.22
C SER A 236 -20.57 6.16 0.63
N VAL A 237 -20.73 7.18 1.46
CA VAL A 237 -21.96 7.38 2.27
C VAL A 237 -23.16 7.60 1.36
N LEU A 238 -23.02 8.42 0.30
CA LEU A 238 -24.11 8.68 -0.65
C LEU A 238 -24.59 7.42 -1.38
N VAL A 239 -23.71 6.45 -1.63
CA VAL A 239 -24.05 5.21 -2.34
C VAL A 239 -24.46 4.08 -1.38
N VAL A 240 -23.74 3.92 -0.26
CA VAL A 240 -23.95 2.81 0.68
C VAL A 240 -25.21 3.03 1.52
N LEU A 241 -25.48 4.26 1.96
CA LEU A 241 -26.62 4.56 2.83
C LEU A 241 -27.98 4.20 2.22
N PRO A 242 -28.32 4.55 0.97
CA PRO A 242 -29.58 4.12 0.36
C PRO A 242 -29.64 2.60 0.18
N LEU A 243 -28.50 1.97 -0.10
CA LEU A 243 -28.43 0.52 -0.31
C LEU A 243 -28.63 -0.26 1.01
N VAL A 244 -28.06 0.23 2.11
CA VAL A 244 -28.28 -0.29 3.46
C VAL A 244 -29.71 -0.06 3.92
N ALA A 245 -30.29 1.12 3.66
CA ALA A 245 -31.68 1.41 4.00
C ALA A 245 -32.64 0.48 3.24
N ALA A 246 -32.44 0.31 1.94
CA ALA A 246 -33.22 -0.63 1.12
C ALA A 246 -33.05 -2.08 1.60
N GLY A 247 -31.84 -2.49 1.94
CA GLY A 247 -31.55 -3.82 2.49
C GLY A 247 -32.24 -4.07 3.84
N ALA A 248 -32.25 -3.07 4.74
CA ALA A 248 -32.92 -3.18 6.04
C ALA A 248 -34.45 -3.31 5.90
N VAL A 249 -35.06 -2.54 5.00
CA VAL A 249 -36.49 -2.66 4.70
C VAL A 249 -36.81 -4.03 4.09
N ALA A 250 -36.00 -4.50 3.15
CA ALA A 250 -36.18 -5.82 2.54
C ALA A 250 -36.03 -6.96 3.55
N ALA A 251 -35.07 -6.87 4.48
CA ALA A 251 -34.87 -7.89 5.52
C ALA A 251 -36.08 -8.02 6.46
N GLY A 252 -36.77 -6.91 6.77
CA GLY A 252 -37.98 -6.92 7.60
C GLY A 252 -39.19 -7.62 6.97
N THR A 253 -39.17 -7.88 5.66
CA THR A 253 -40.27 -8.53 4.94
C THR A 253 -40.12 -10.05 4.83
N GLY A 254 -39.01 -10.63 5.31
CA GLY A 254 -38.74 -12.07 5.22
C GLY A 254 -38.53 -12.59 3.79
N SER A 255 -38.40 -11.69 2.82
CA SER A 255 -38.21 -12.02 1.41
C SER A 255 -36.73 -12.23 1.08
N GLY A 256 -36.43 -13.12 0.12
CA GLY A 256 -35.08 -13.28 -0.45
C GLY A 256 -34.54 -12.01 -1.14
N ALA A 257 -35.35 -10.94 -1.23
CA ALA A 257 -34.98 -9.66 -1.82
C ALA A 257 -33.82 -8.97 -1.08
N ALA A 258 -33.67 -9.20 0.23
CA ALA A 258 -32.53 -8.67 0.98
C ALA A 258 -31.19 -9.22 0.47
N VAL A 259 -31.14 -10.52 0.17
CA VAL A 259 -29.95 -11.17 -0.39
C VAL A 259 -29.67 -10.64 -1.80
N ALA A 260 -30.70 -10.50 -2.63
CA ALA A 260 -30.56 -9.94 -3.97
C ALA A 260 -30.03 -8.49 -3.95
N LEU A 261 -30.51 -7.64 -3.04
CA LEU A 261 -30.03 -6.27 -2.88
C LEU A 261 -28.57 -6.21 -2.42
N VAL A 262 -28.16 -7.08 -1.50
CA VAL A 262 -26.76 -7.18 -1.07
C VAL A 262 -25.86 -7.60 -2.23
N VAL A 263 -26.27 -8.61 -3.00
CA VAL A 263 -25.51 -9.10 -4.17
C VAL A 263 -25.36 -7.99 -5.22
N VAL A 264 -26.44 -7.29 -5.56
CA VAL A 264 -26.40 -6.17 -6.49
C VAL A 264 -25.51 -5.05 -5.96
N GLY A 265 -25.61 -4.73 -4.67
CA GLY A 265 -24.76 -3.73 -4.02
C GLY A 265 -23.28 -4.07 -4.10
N VAL A 266 -22.91 -5.32 -3.84
CA VAL A 266 -21.52 -5.78 -3.95
C VAL A 266 -21.02 -5.69 -5.39
N ILE A 267 -21.82 -6.14 -6.37
CA ILE A 267 -21.46 -6.11 -7.79
C ILE A 267 -21.21 -4.67 -8.29
N ILE A 268 -21.94 -3.68 -7.75
CA ILE A 268 -21.77 -2.27 -8.12
C ILE A 268 -20.63 -1.61 -7.33
N LEU A 269 -20.57 -1.83 -6.01
CA LEU A 269 -19.61 -1.13 -5.15
C LEU A 269 -18.18 -1.63 -5.33
N VAL A 270 -17.97 -2.93 -5.52
CA VAL A 270 -16.62 -3.50 -5.62
C VAL A 270 -15.83 -2.90 -6.79
N PRO A 271 -16.35 -2.83 -8.03
CA PRO A 271 -15.64 -2.16 -9.13
C PRO A 271 -15.31 -0.70 -8.85
N ILE A 272 -16.24 0.05 -8.24
CA ILE A 272 -16.02 1.47 -7.89
C ILE A 272 -14.87 1.59 -6.89
N PHE A 273 -14.89 0.77 -5.84
CA PHE A 273 -13.82 0.75 -4.84
C PHE A 273 -12.48 0.32 -5.43
N LEU A 274 -12.45 -0.67 -6.33
CA LEU A 274 -11.22 -1.11 -7.00
C LEU A 274 -10.63 -0.01 -7.90
N VAL A 275 -11.48 0.72 -8.64
CA VAL A 275 -11.04 1.86 -9.47
C VAL A 275 -10.49 2.98 -8.59
N ALA A 276 -11.19 3.32 -7.51
CA ALA A 276 -10.71 4.33 -6.56
C ALA A 276 -9.39 3.90 -5.91
N ALA A 277 -9.29 2.66 -5.44
CA ALA A 277 -8.06 2.12 -4.86
C ALA A 277 -6.89 2.12 -5.86
N GLY A 278 -7.13 1.75 -7.11
CA GLY A 278 -6.12 1.78 -8.16
C GLY A 278 -5.63 3.19 -8.47
N PHE A 279 -6.55 4.16 -8.54
CA PHE A 279 -6.19 5.57 -8.69
C PHE A 279 -5.36 6.08 -7.51
N LEU A 280 -5.79 5.82 -6.26
CA LEU A 280 -5.07 6.23 -5.05
C LEU A 280 -3.68 5.60 -4.98
N ALA A 281 -3.56 4.33 -5.35
CA ALA A 281 -2.28 3.64 -5.44
C ALA A 281 -1.36 4.30 -6.48
N ALA A 282 -1.89 4.61 -7.67
CA ALA A 282 -1.13 5.23 -8.75
C ALA A 282 -0.69 6.65 -8.41
N GLN A 283 -1.59 7.43 -7.79
CA GLN A 283 -1.27 8.78 -7.31
C GLN A 283 -0.18 8.73 -6.25
N SER A 284 -0.33 7.87 -5.24
CA SER A 284 0.64 7.75 -4.14
C SER A 284 2.01 7.33 -4.67
N SER A 285 2.04 6.31 -5.54
CA SER A 285 3.25 5.84 -6.20
C SER A 285 3.97 6.97 -6.94
N THR A 286 3.22 7.69 -7.77
CA THR A 286 3.73 8.81 -8.58
C THR A 286 4.23 9.94 -7.71
N TYR A 287 3.47 10.31 -6.67
CA TYR A 287 3.84 11.35 -5.72
C TYR A 287 5.20 11.06 -5.07
N TRP A 288 5.39 9.84 -4.54
CA TRP A 288 6.64 9.46 -3.90
C TRP A 288 7.80 9.35 -4.88
N THR A 289 7.55 8.93 -6.13
CA THR A 289 8.57 8.91 -7.18
C THR A 289 9.03 10.31 -7.54
N LEU A 290 8.11 11.24 -7.79
CA LEU A 290 8.44 12.64 -8.05
C LEU A 290 9.16 13.28 -6.86
N ALA A 291 8.71 12.97 -5.64
CA ALA A 291 9.32 13.49 -4.43
C ALA A 291 10.76 12.99 -4.27
N PHE A 292 11.00 11.70 -4.48
CA PHE A 292 12.33 11.11 -4.45
C PHE A 292 13.28 11.82 -5.43
N ARG A 293 12.87 11.97 -6.69
CA ARG A 293 13.70 12.66 -7.71
C ARG A 293 13.99 14.10 -7.33
N ARG A 294 12.98 14.83 -6.88
CA ARG A 294 13.09 16.26 -6.52
C ARG A 294 13.84 16.50 -5.21
N LEU A 295 13.79 15.57 -4.27
CA LEU A 295 14.65 15.57 -3.09
C LEU A 295 16.09 15.23 -3.46
N ASP A 296 16.31 14.42 -4.49
CA ASP A 296 17.65 13.98 -4.87
C ASP A 296 18.40 14.94 -5.82
N PHE A 297 17.71 15.88 -6.49
CA PHE A 297 18.35 16.86 -7.39
C PHE A 297 19.34 17.80 -6.67
N ASP A 298 20.55 17.29 -6.46
CA ASP A 298 21.80 17.95 -6.80
C ASP A 298 22.50 17.27 -8.01
N HIS A 299 22.16 16.05 -8.46
CA HIS A 299 22.50 15.46 -9.78
C HIS A 299 21.85 14.07 -9.92
N ALA A 300 20.92 13.88 -10.86
CA ALA A 300 20.54 12.53 -11.31
C ALA A 300 21.09 12.34 -12.73
N PRO A 301 22.01 11.40 -13.00
CA PRO A 301 22.40 11.08 -14.36
C PRO A 301 21.15 10.62 -15.12
N ALA A 302 20.91 11.21 -16.28
CA ALA A 302 19.99 10.66 -17.26
C ALA A 302 20.60 9.34 -17.78
N PHE A 303 20.46 8.24 -17.03
CA PHE A 303 20.85 6.94 -17.51
C PHE A 303 20.00 6.60 -18.74
N ALA A 304 20.62 6.69 -19.91
CA ALA A 304 20.10 6.12 -21.14
C ALA A 304 20.09 4.59 -20.97
N TYR A 305 18.90 4.03 -20.80
CA TYR A 305 18.75 2.58 -20.74
C TYR A 305 18.91 1.97 -22.15
N PRO A 306 19.65 0.86 -22.31
CA PRO A 306 19.83 0.21 -23.60
C PRO A 306 18.47 -0.19 -24.19
N GLY A 307 18.07 0.46 -25.30
CA GLY A 307 16.82 0.18 -26.01
C GLY A 307 15.89 1.37 -26.24
N TYR A 308 16.24 2.58 -25.80
CA TYR A 308 15.50 3.80 -26.13
C TYR A 308 16.28 4.69 -27.13
N PRO A 309 15.61 5.29 -28.12
CA PRO A 309 16.19 6.36 -28.91
C PRO A 309 16.66 7.48 -27.98
N PRO A 310 17.81 8.13 -28.25
CA PRO A 310 18.23 9.30 -27.50
C PRO A 310 17.12 10.36 -27.54
N ALA A 311 17.02 11.14 -26.45
CA ALA A 311 16.11 12.28 -26.41
C ALA A 311 16.35 13.14 -27.67
N GLN A 312 15.29 13.41 -28.44
CA GLN A 312 15.42 14.27 -29.61
C GLN A 312 15.97 15.63 -29.16
N PRO A 313 17.03 16.15 -29.80
CA PRO A 313 17.52 17.49 -29.52
C PRO A 313 16.36 18.48 -29.64
N ALA A 314 16.27 19.42 -28.70
CA ALA A 314 15.30 20.50 -28.77
C ALA A 314 15.43 21.20 -30.15
N PRO A 315 14.31 21.55 -30.81
CA PRO A 315 14.34 22.29 -32.06
C PRO A 315 15.17 23.58 -31.87
N PRO A 316 16.01 23.96 -32.85
CA PRO A 316 16.77 25.19 -32.78
C PRO A 316 15.82 26.38 -32.61
N ALA A 317 16.18 27.29 -31.70
CA ALA A 317 15.40 28.49 -31.45
C ALA A 317 15.21 29.28 -32.77
N PRO A 318 14.01 29.83 -33.03
CA PRO A 318 13.77 30.63 -34.21
C PRO A 318 14.70 31.85 -34.23
N PRO A 319 15.23 32.24 -35.40
CA PRO A 319 16.14 33.37 -35.51
C PRO A 319 15.45 34.65 -35.00
N ALA A 320 16.18 35.41 -34.19
CA ALA A 320 15.72 36.70 -33.68
C ALA A 320 15.37 37.64 -34.84
N PRO A 321 14.26 38.39 -34.77
CA PRO A 321 13.93 39.37 -35.79
C PRO A 321 15.03 40.44 -35.84
N ALA A 322 15.57 40.67 -37.05
CA ALA A 322 16.49 41.77 -37.31
C ALA A 322 15.77 43.10 -37.05
N LEU A 323 16.30 43.88 -36.10
CA LEU A 323 16.00 45.30 -35.93
C LEU A 323 16.99 46.11 -36.76
#